data_AF-A0A518G4T1-F1
#
_entry.id   AF-A0A518G4T1-F1
#
_cell.length_a   1.000
_cell.length_b   1.000
_cell.length_c   1.000
_cell.angle_alpha   90.00
_cell.angle_beta   90.00
_cell.angle_gamma   90.00
#
_symmetry.space_group_name_H-M   'P 1'
#
loop_
_entity.id
_entity.type
_entity.pdbx_description
1 polymer ?
#
loop_
_entity_poly.entity_id
_entity_poly.type
_entity_poly.pdbx_seq_one_letter_code
_entity_poly.pdbx_strand_id
1 'polypeptide(L)'
;MYAPSNVPADREEIDPWTSSLLDVDVPTANRLVGERLKSADPKLSSLVERMAEFIPVQVAFASRRGHVRCVRQYVDAKSNMPQYDAIYIAQPPARKVVLKRIEFFDESLRSTMSEFLERFAGSGEEIEMAGQFAYDHWPTAEEFGYAEESSLGDWKEATLLYHSMNGDAVFIKPNGATAWRVLETDETIPLATTFPEFIELYTDFRGAHEVFDSWAYSEFKDGRTKP
;
A
#
# COMPACT_ATOMS: atom_id res chain seq x y z
N MET A 1 1.99 23.20 3.60
CA MET A 1 2.10 21.83 4.18
C MET A 1 2.91 21.95 5.45
N TYR A 2 2.50 21.33 6.56
CA TYR A 2 3.33 21.33 7.76
C TYR A 2 4.48 20.32 7.59
N ALA A 3 5.70 20.72 7.98
CA ALA A 3 6.85 19.84 8.07
C ALA A 3 7.12 19.54 9.57
N PRO A 4 7.30 18.27 9.98
CA PRO A 4 7.55 17.87 11.35
C PRO A 4 8.97 18.25 11.79
N SER A 5 9.20 18.20 13.09
CA SER A 5 10.49 18.50 13.72
C SER A 5 11.64 17.56 13.34
N ASN A 6 11.37 16.47 12.62
CA ASN A 6 12.34 15.45 12.20
C ASN A 6 12.71 15.52 10.71
N VAL A 7 12.47 16.66 10.04
CA VAL A 7 13.01 16.91 8.69
C VAL A 7 14.54 16.85 8.76
N PRO A 8 15.22 16.08 7.89
CA PRO A 8 16.68 16.10 7.80
C PRO A 8 17.21 17.54 7.70
N ALA A 9 18.27 17.85 8.43
CA ALA A 9 18.84 19.20 8.46
C ALA A 9 19.37 19.63 7.08
N ASP A 10 19.81 18.65 6.27
CA ASP A 10 20.21 18.84 4.89
C ASP A 10 19.10 18.39 3.93
N ARG A 11 18.62 19.31 3.08
CA ARG A 11 17.59 19.01 2.09
C ARG A 11 18.12 18.14 0.95
N GLU A 12 19.44 18.07 0.73
CA GLU A 12 20.04 17.19 -0.27
C GLU A 12 19.91 15.70 0.10
N GLU A 13 19.67 15.39 1.37
CA GLU A 13 19.39 14.03 1.85
C GLU A 13 17.92 13.61 1.62
N ILE A 14 17.05 14.56 1.27
CA ILE A 14 15.63 14.32 1.00
C ILE A 14 15.46 14.01 -0.48
N ASP A 15 14.65 13.00 -0.79
CA ASP A 15 14.39 12.69 -2.18
C ASP A 15 13.71 13.86 -2.94
N PRO A 16 13.96 14.01 -4.26
CA PRO A 16 13.48 15.17 -5.00
C PRO A 16 11.96 15.34 -4.97
N TRP A 17 11.20 14.25 -4.92
CA TRP A 17 9.74 14.30 -4.91
C TRP A 17 9.22 14.83 -3.58
N THR A 18 9.69 14.28 -2.46
CA THR A 18 9.37 14.76 -1.12
C THR A 18 9.81 16.20 -0.93
N SER A 19 11.01 16.56 -1.40
CA SER A 19 11.51 17.94 -1.31
C SER A 19 10.61 18.92 -2.07
N SER A 20 9.97 18.50 -3.17
CA SER A 20 9.04 19.34 -3.93
C SER A 20 7.71 19.66 -3.20
N LEU A 21 7.42 18.93 -2.12
CA LEU A 21 6.21 19.04 -1.31
C LEU A 21 6.43 19.82 -0.01
N LEU A 22 7.68 20.19 0.28
CA LEU A 22 8.01 21.07 1.40
C LEU A 22 7.57 22.51 1.10
N ASP A 23 6.98 23.18 2.10
CA ASP A 23 6.62 24.60 2.08
C ASP A 23 5.62 25.03 0.97
N VAL A 24 5.00 24.10 0.26
CA VAL A 24 3.94 24.42 -0.72
C VAL A 24 2.55 24.48 -0.07
N ASP A 25 1.62 25.19 -0.71
CA ASP A 25 0.23 25.22 -0.30
C ASP A 25 -0.50 23.88 -0.56
N VAL A 26 -1.65 23.69 0.08
CA VAL A 26 -2.44 22.45 -0.05
C VAL A 26 -2.91 22.18 -1.49
N PRO A 27 -3.39 23.18 -2.28
CA PRO A 27 -3.73 22.97 -3.69
C PRO A 27 -2.55 22.46 -4.54
N THR A 28 -1.36 23.01 -4.34
CA THR A 28 -0.15 22.58 -5.05
C THR A 28 0.26 21.17 -4.64
N ALA A 29 0.24 20.87 -3.34
CA ALA A 29 0.50 19.52 -2.84
C ALA A 29 -0.50 18.49 -3.42
N ASN A 30 -1.79 18.82 -3.44
CA ASN A 30 -2.84 17.99 -4.05
C ASN A 30 -2.53 17.68 -5.52
N ARG A 31 -2.17 18.68 -6.31
CA ARG A 31 -1.81 18.49 -7.72
C ARG A 31 -0.59 17.58 -7.88
N LEU A 32 0.46 17.80 -7.09
CA LEU A 32 1.69 17.00 -7.16
C LEU A 32 1.47 15.54 -6.75
N VAL A 33 0.66 15.30 -5.72
CA VAL A 33 0.24 13.95 -5.29
C VAL A 33 -0.66 13.30 -6.35
N GLY A 34 -1.61 14.04 -6.94
CA GLY A 34 -2.46 13.55 -8.01
C GLY A 34 -1.65 13.09 -9.24
N GLU A 35 -0.71 13.91 -9.71
CA GLU A 35 0.20 13.53 -10.81
C GLU A 35 1.05 12.30 -10.45
N ARG A 36 1.53 12.22 -9.20
CA ARG A 36 2.28 11.07 -8.68
C ARG A 36 1.47 9.77 -8.77
N LEU A 37 0.16 9.80 -8.48
CA LEU A 37 -0.71 8.62 -8.46
C LEU A 37 -1.33 8.28 -9.82
N LYS A 38 -1.42 9.24 -10.76
CA LYS A 38 -2.12 9.10 -12.05
C LYS A 38 -1.69 7.90 -12.91
N SER A 39 -2.51 6.86 -13.00
CA SER A 39 -2.26 5.67 -13.84
C SER A 39 -2.84 5.82 -15.25
N ALA A 40 -2.22 5.17 -16.25
CA ALA A 40 -2.81 4.96 -17.57
C ALA A 40 -3.47 3.57 -17.69
N ASP A 41 -3.07 2.62 -16.84
CA ASP A 41 -3.72 1.31 -16.76
C ASP A 41 -5.14 1.45 -16.15
N PRO A 42 -6.21 1.10 -16.90
CA PRO A 42 -7.58 1.16 -16.40
C PRO A 42 -7.84 0.22 -15.22
N LYS A 43 -7.04 -0.83 -15.02
CA LYS A 43 -7.19 -1.74 -13.87
C LYS A 43 -6.82 -1.07 -12.54
N LEU A 44 -6.14 0.08 -12.58
CA LEU A 44 -5.76 0.84 -11.39
C LEU A 44 -6.65 2.08 -11.19
N SER A 45 -7.61 2.36 -12.08
CA SER A 45 -8.36 3.63 -12.05
C SER A 45 -9.14 3.81 -10.74
N SER A 46 -9.81 2.76 -10.27
CA SER A 46 -10.58 2.78 -9.03
C SER A 46 -9.69 3.06 -7.81
N LEU A 47 -8.49 2.47 -7.75
CA LEU A 47 -7.53 2.74 -6.70
C LEU A 47 -7.02 4.18 -6.76
N VAL A 48 -6.71 4.71 -7.96
CA VAL A 48 -6.30 6.11 -8.11
C VAL A 48 -7.40 7.06 -7.64
N GLU A 49 -8.64 6.83 -8.04
CA GLU A 49 -9.80 7.61 -7.62
C GLU A 49 -9.98 7.58 -6.09
N ARG A 50 -9.89 6.38 -5.49
CA ARG A 50 -9.96 6.21 -4.03
C ARG A 50 -8.88 6.99 -3.30
N MET A 51 -7.63 6.88 -3.77
CA MET A 51 -6.49 7.54 -3.12
C MET A 51 -6.51 9.07 -3.32
N ALA A 52 -7.18 9.56 -4.37
CA ALA A 52 -7.39 10.99 -4.60
C ALA A 52 -8.40 11.64 -3.63
N GLU A 53 -9.17 10.84 -2.88
CA GLU A 53 -10.04 11.36 -1.81
C GLU A 53 -9.23 11.86 -0.59
N PHE A 54 -7.94 11.50 -0.49
CA PHE A 54 -7.07 11.88 0.62
C PHE A 54 -6.31 13.18 0.31
N ILE A 55 -6.44 14.15 1.20
CA ILE A 55 -5.86 15.49 1.07
C ILE A 55 -4.49 15.52 1.76
N PRO A 56 -3.40 15.94 1.09
CA PRO A 56 -2.08 16.05 1.68
C PRO A 56 -2.07 17.18 2.73
N VAL A 57 -1.59 16.87 3.93
CA VAL A 57 -1.55 17.80 5.05
C VAL A 57 -0.15 17.99 5.63
N GLN A 58 0.71 16.98 5.48
CA GLN A 58 2.00 16.94 6.15
C GLN A 58 3.01 16.12 5.33
N VAL A 59 4.25 16.60 5.26
CA VAL A 59 5.40 15.76 4.89
C VAL A 59 5.92 15.08 6.15
N ALA A 60 6.30 13.82 6.15
CA ALA A 60 6.83 13.14 7.33
C ALA A 60 8.01 12.25 6.97
N PHE A 61 8.94 12.09 7.92
CA PHE A 61 10.19 11.37 7.71
C PHE A 61 10.29 10.16 8.63
N ALA A 62 10.82 9.08 8.06
CA ALA A 62 10.93 7.78 8.70
C ALA A 62 12.01 6.95 8.04
N SER A 63 12.95 6.38 8.80
CA SER A 63 14.07 5.60 8.26
C SER A 63 14.80 6.35 7.13
N ARG A 64 14.89 7.68 7.28
CA ARG A 64 15.44 8.63 6.29
C ARG A 64 14.70 8.68 4.95
N ARG A 65 13.46 8.19 4.91
CA ARG A 65 12.54 8.29 3.77
C ARG A 65 11.46 9.33 4.04
N GLY A 66 11.23 10.16 3.03
CA GLY A 66 10.12 11.08 2.98
C GLY A 66 8.81 10.40 2.60
N HIS A 67 7.75 10.77 3.29
CA HIS A 67 6.38 10.39 3.00
C HIS A 67 5.50 11.64 3.02
N VAL A 68 4.40 11.62 2.27
CA VAL A 68 3.35 12.62 2.39
C VAL A 68 2.14 11.99 3.04
N ARG A 69 1.81 12.48 4.23
CA ARG A 69 0.58 12.12 4.94
C ARG A 69 -0.58 12.83 4.27
N CYS A 70 -1.47 12.04 3.70
CA CYS A 70 -2.75 12.47 3.16
C CYS A 70 -3.86 11.97 4.08
N VAL A 71 -4.84 12.81 4.37
CA VAL A 71 -5.95 12.48 5.27
C VAL A 71 -7.28 12.62 4.55
N ARG A 72 -8.23 11.78 4.94
CA ARG A 72 -9.62 11.86 4.52
C ARG A 72 -10.51 11.88 5.76
N GLN A 73 -11.62 12.59 5.66
CA GLN A 73 -12.70 12.51 6.63
C GLN A 73 -13.91 11.87 5.95
N TYR A 74 -14.53 10.88 6.60
CA TYR A 74 -15.73 10.22 6.11
C TYR A 74 -16.71 9.98 7.26
N VAL A 75 -17.96 9.62 6.94
CA VAL A 75 -18.94 9.22 7.96
C VAL A 75 -19.07 7.71 7.89
N ASP A 76 -18.74 7.02 8.99
CA ASP A 76 -18.90 5.58 9.05
C ASP A 76 -20.38 5.21 9.01
N ALA A 77 -20.75 4.33 8.08
CA ALA A 77 -22.15 3.97 7.84
C ALA A 77 -22.78 3.23 9.03
N LYS A 78 -21.98 2.51 9.84
CA LYS A 78 -22.47 1.71 10.96
C LYS A 78 -22.72 2.56 12.21
N SER A 79 -21.79 3.44 12.55
CA SER A 79 -21.87 4.30 13.74
C SER A 79 -22.53 5.65 13.47
N ASN A 80 -22.61 6.07 12.20
CA ASN A 80 -23.03 7.41 11.78
C ASN A 80 -22.17 8.53 12.43
N MET A 81 -20.90 8.23 12.71
CA MET A 81 -19.94 9.15 13.31
C MET A 81 -18.86 9.56 12.31
N PRO A 82 -18.35 10.81 12.37
CA PRO A 82 -17.20 11.20 11.58
C PRO A 82 -15.97 10.37 11.97
N GLN A 83 -15.33 9.78 10.97
CA GLN A 83 -14.06 9.07 11.08
C GLN A 83 -12.97 9.83 10.35
N TYR A 84 -11.74 9.61 10.79
CA TYR A 84 -10.54 10.13 10.16
C TYR A 84 -9.69 8.96 9.70
N ASP A 85 -9.10 9.13 8.53
CA ASP A 85 -8.29 8.12 7.89
C ASP A 85 -7.05 8.79 7.31
N ALA A 86 -5.93 8.08 7.33
CA ALA A 86 -4.68 8.56 6.80
C ALA A 86 -4.00 7.52 5.91
N ILE A 87 -3.39 8.01 4.84
CA ILE A 87 -2.42 7.27 4.06
C ILE A 87 -1.13 8.08 3.99
N TYR A 88 -0.04 7.37 3.78
CA TYR A 88 1.29 7.90 3.59
C TYR A 88 1.75 7.51 2.21
N ILE A 89 2.08 8.49 1.38
CA ILE A 89 2.54 8.26 0.02
C ILE A 89 4.04 8.48 -0.02
N ALA A 90 4.77 7.46 -0.47
CA ALA A 90 6.21 7.51 -0.62
C ALA A 90 6.63 7.99 -2.03
N GLN A 91 7.88 8.44 -2.10
CA GLN A 91 8.55 8.61 -3.39
C GLN A 91 8.54 7.31 -4.21
N PRO A 92 8.44 7.38 -5.55
CA PRO A 92 8.47 6.18 -6.37
C PRO A 92 9.80 5.43 -6.21
N PRO A 93 9.79 4.09 -6.20
CA PRO A 93 11.03 3.34 -6.27
C PRO A 93 11.76 3.64 -7.58
N ALA A 94 13.09 3.53 -7.57
CA ALA A 94 13.87 3.71 -8.78
C ALA A 94 13.42 2.73 -9.87
N ARG A 95 13.29 3.19 -11.12
CA ARG A 95 12.79 2.38 -12.24
C ARG A 95 13.51 1.03 -12.41
N LYS A 96 14.82 0.99 -12.17
CA LYS A 96 15.61 -0.27 -12.20
C LYS A 96 15.13 -1.31 -11.18
N VAL A 97 14.66 -0.87 -10.01
CA VAL A 97 14.10 -1.73 -8.96
C VAL A 97 12.76 -2.28 -9.43
N VAL A 98 11.90 -1.43 -10.00
CA VAL A 98 10.61 -1.86 -10.58
C VAL A 98 10.82 -2.89 -11.68
N LEU A 99 11.70 -2.62 -12.65
CA LEU A 99 11.96 -3.52 -13.77
C LEU A 99 12.44 -4.89 -13.30
N LYS A 100 13.35 -4.94 -12.33
CA LYS A 100 13.81 -6.21 -11.73
C LYS A 100 12.67 -6.97 -11.06
N ARG A 101 11.75 -6.26 -10.38
CA ARG A 101 10.63 -6.89 -9.67
C ARG A 101 9.59 -7.47 -10.62
N ILE A 102 9.25 -6.75 -11.68
CA ILE A 102 8.21 -7.24 -12.61
C ILE A 102 8.64 -8.49 -13.39
N GLU A 103 9.94 -8.81 -13.45
CA GLU A 103 10.43 -10.06 -14.06
C GLU A 103 9.85 -11.32 -13.40
N PHE A 104 9.52 -11.23 -12.10
CA PHE A 104 8.87 -12.31 -11.35
C PHE A 104 7.47 -12.65 -11.88
N PHE A 105 6.76 -11.69 -12.46
CA PHE A 105 5.38 -11.90 -12.90
C PHE A 105 5.29 -12.40 -14.34
N ASP A 106 4.19 -13.08 -14.60
CA ASP A 106 3.75 -13.47 -15.94
C ASP A 106 3.69 -12.23 -16.85
N GLU A 107 4.04 -12.41 -18.13
CA GLU A 107 4.16 -11.32 -19.10
C GLU A 107 2.89 -10.44 -19.18
N SER A 108 1.72 -11.06 -19.07
CA SER A 108 0.42 -10.39 -19.10
C SER A 108 0.19 -9.43 -17.94
N LEU A 109 0.89 -9.58 -16.81
CA LEU A 109 0.77 -8.74 -15.62
C LEU A 109 1.84 -7.66 -15.50
N ARG A 110 2.96 -7.80 -16.23
CA ARG A 110 4.13 -6.92 -16.06
C ARG A 110 3.80 -5.44 -16.24
N SER A 111 2.93 -5.10 -17.19
CA SER A 111 2.50 -3.71 -17.41
C SER A 111 1.76 -3.15 -16.19
N THR A 112 0.72 -3.86 -15.73
CA THR A 112 -0.09 -3.46 -14.57
C THR A 112 0.77 -3.37 -13.31
N MET A 113 1.65 -4.36 -13.07
CA MET A 113 2.55 -4.39 -11.92
C MET A 113 3.60 -3.28 -11.97
N SER A 114 4.09 -2.93 -13.15
CA SER A 114 5.01 -1.80 -13.31
C SER A 114 4.34 -0.50 -12.91
N GLU A 115 3.15 -0.20 -13.43
CA GLU A 115 2.42 1.00 -13.06
C GLU A 115 2.07 1.01 -11.57
N PHE A 116 1.60 -0.13 -11.04
CA PHE A 116 1.27 -0.26 -9.63
C PHE A 116 2.48 0.02 -8.72
N LEU A 117 3.61 -0.64 -8.95
CA LEU A 117 4.82 -0.47 -8.14
C LEU A 117 5.39 0.94 -8.26
N GLU A 118 5.39 1.51 -9.47
CA GLU A 118 5.79 2.91 -9.65
C GLU A 118 4.89 3.84 -8.84
N ARG A 119 3.59 3.54 -8.66
CA ARG A 119 2.62 4.47 -8.05
C ARG A 119 2.41 4.29 -6.55
N PHE A 120 2.40 3.05 -6.07
CA PHE A 120 1.91 2.73 -4.73
C PHE A 120 2.93 2.04 -3.84
N ALA A 121 4.07 1.55 -4.38
CA ALA A 121 5.09 0.91 -3.53
C ALA A 121 5.54 1.86 -2.41
N GLY A 122 5.68 1.34 -1.19
CA GLY A 122 6.05 2.09 0.00
C GLY A 122 4.97 3.03 0.52
N SER A 123 3.82 3.08 -0.15
CA SER A 123 2.66 3.82 0.33
C SER A 123 1.78 2.92 1.18
N GLY A 124 1.10 3.49 2.17
CA GLY A 124 0.45 2.71 3.22
C GLY A 124 -0.26 3.54 4.29
N GLU A 125 -0.56 2.92 5.43
CA GLU A 125 -1.48 3.42 6.45
C GLU A 125 -0.75 4.03 7.66
N GLU A 126 0.50 3.63 7.93
CA GLU A 126 1.32 4.23 8.99
C GLU A 126 2.79 4.28 8.62
N ILE A 127 3.46 5.34 9.07
CA ILE A 127 4.90 5.49 8.97
C ILE A 127 5.59 4.50 9.92
N GLU A 128 6.33 3.57 9.35
CA GLU A 128 7.28 2.65 10.00
C GLU A 128 6.79 1.47 10.83
N MET A 129 5.51 1.33 11.19
CA MET A 129 5.06 0.13 11.93
C MET A 129 3.62 -0.31 11.63
N ALA A 130 3.14 -0.18 10.38
CA ALA A 130 1.90 -0.86 10.06
C ALA A 130 1.65 -1.34 8.64
N GLY A 131 0.71 -0.73 7.94
CA GLY A 131 0.30 -1.12 6.60
C GLY A 131 1.17 -0.46 5.54
N GLN A 132 1.86 -1.21 4.67
CA GLN A 132 2.45 -0.64 3.45
C GLN A 132 2.68 -1.66 2.35
N PHE A 133 2.62 -1.20 1.10
CA PHE A 133 3.10 -1.98 -0.03
C PHE A 133 4.63 -2.10 -0.01
N ALA A 134 5.15 -3.28 -0.30
CA ALA A 134 6.58 -3.56 -0.19
C ALA A 134 7.43 -2.68 -1.12
N TYR A 135 8.44 -2.01 -0.55
CA TYR A 135 9.19 -0.96 -1.26
C TYR A 135 10.58 -1.34 -1.74
N ASP A 136 11.47 -1.84 -0.86
CA ASP A 136 12.85 -2.23 -1.21
C ASP A 136 13.07 -3.73 -1.07
N HIS A 137 12.72 -4.26 0.10
CA HIS A 137 12.81 -5.68 0.39
C HIS A 137 11.56 -6.40 -0.13
N TRP A 138 11.77 -7.55 -0.77
CA TRP A 138 10.72 -8.33 -1.42
C TRP A 138 10.95 -9.82 -1.16
N PRO A 139 10.98 -10.21 0.12
CA PRO A 139 11.26 -11.59 0.50
C PRO A 139 10.17 -12.51 0.00
N THR A 140 10.54 -13.75 -0.26
CA THR A 140 9.56 -14.83 -0.42
C THR A 140 8.87 -15.11 0.91
N ALA A 141 7.74 -15.80 0.88
CA ALA A 141 7.05 -16.22 2.11
C ALA A 141 7.93 -17.11 3.00
N GLU A 142 8.80 -17.93 2.39
CA GLU A 142 9.78 -18.73 3.11
C GLU A 142 10.87 -17.86 3.77
N GLU A 143 11.40 -16.86 3.06
CA GLU A 143 12.39 -15.93 3.61
C GLU A 143 11.81 -15.01 4.68
N PHE A 144 10.50 -14.78 4.64
CA PHE A 144 9.77 -13.94 5.59
C PHE A 144 9.50 -14.67 6.91
N GLY A 145 10.58 -15.12 7.56
CA GLY A 145 10.84 -15.23 9.01
C GLY A 145 9.87 -15.95 9.96
N TYR A 146 8.69 -16.40 9.52
CA TYR A 146 7.58 -16.70 10.44
C TYR A 146 7.00 -18.11 10.34
N ALA A 147 7.38 -18.95 9.36
CA ALA A 147 6.63 -20.17 9.07
C ALA A 147 7.38 -21.47 9.39
N GLU A 148 6.64 -22.48 9.87
CA GLU A 148 6.99 -23.87 9.59
C GLU A 148 6.74 -24.17 8.11
N GLU A 149 7.71 -24.81 7.42
CA GLU A 149 7.67 -25.05 5.97
C GLU A 149 6.36 -25.68 5.46
N SER A 150 5.66 -26.45 6.30
CA SER A 150 4.42 -27.13 5.96
C SER A 150 3.20 -26.21 5.82
N SER A 151 3.16 -25.04 6.47
CA SER A 151 1.99 -24.14 6.42
C SER A 151 1.96 -23.23 5.19
N LEU A 152 3.07 -23.16 4.44
CA LEU A 152 3.19 -22.35 3.23
C LEU A 152 2.66 -23.04 1.97
N GLY A 153 2.67 -24.37 1.92
CA GLY A 153 2.19 -25.13 0.75
C GLY A 153 2.83 -24.65 -0.56
N ASP A 154 2.01 -24.25 -1.53
CA ASP A 154 2.45 -23.73 -2.84
C ASP A 154 2.73 -22.21 -2.84
N TRP A 155 2.70 -21.56 -1.68
CA TRP A 155 2.98 -20.12 -1.50
C TRP A 155 4.42 -19.82 -1.08
N LYS A 156 5.28 -20.83 -0.89
CA LYS A 156 6.67 -20.65 -0.44
C LYS A 156 7.43 -19.58 -1.25
N GLU A 157 7.29 -19.62 -2.57
CA GLU A 157 7.95 -18.71 -3.52
C GLU A 157 7.15 -17.44 -3.82
N ALA A 158 5.98 -17.25 -3.20
CA ALA A 158 5.22 -16.01 -3.35
C ALA A 158 5.96 -14.87 -2.65
N THR A 159 5.93 -13.67 -3.24
CA THR A 159 6.71 -12.52 -2.76
C THR A 159 5.84 -11.55 -1.97
N LEU A 160 6.42 -10.88 -0.98
CA LEU A 160 5.69 -9.93 -0.12
C LEU A 160 5.10 -8.78 -0.95
N LEU A 161 3.79 -8.64 -1.02
CA LEU A 161 3.12 -7.51 -1.66
C LEU A 161 2.84 -6.38 -0.67
N TYR A 162 2.32 -6.73 0.51
CA TYR A 162 1.88 -5.80 1.55
C TYR A 162 2.20 -6.37 2.93
N HIS A 163 2.49 -5.50 3.89
CA HIS A 163 2.67 -5.87 5.28
C HIS A 163 1.80 -4.95 6.15
N SER A 164 1.10 -5.48 7.15
CA SER A 164 0.14 -4.78 8.00
C SER A 164 0.68 -4.48 9.41
N MET A 165 -0.09 -3.71 10.19
CA MET A 165 0.20 -3.33 11.59
C MET A 165 0.46 -4.47 12.53
N ASN A 166 -0.42 -5.45 12.47
CA ASN A 166 -0.36 -6.59 13.36
C ASN A 166 0.66 -7.64 12.90
N GLY A 167 1.43 -7.35 11.83
CA GLY A 167 2.43 -8.25 11.27
C GLY A 167 1.87 -9.26 10.26
N ASP A 168 0.59 -9.18 9.89
CA ASP A 168 0.08 -9.94 8.77
C ASP A 168 0.72 -9.46 7.46
N ALA A 169 0.79 -10.34 6.47
CA ALA A 169 1.38 -10.04 5.19
C ALA A 169 0.53 -10.53 4.04
N VAL A 170 0.40 -9.75 2.98
CA VAL A 170 -0.13 -10.24 1.70
C VAL A 170 1.04 -10.68 0.84
N PHE A 171 1.00 -11.93 0.37
CA PHE A 171 1.94 -12.45 -0.61
C PHE A 171 1.30 -12.56 -1.99
N ILE A 172 2.10 -12.41 -3.05
CA ILE A 172 1.66 -12.49 -4.44
C ILE A 172 2.47 -13.52 -5.23
N LYS A 173 1.78 -14.32 -6.05
CA LYS A 173 2.36 -15.30 -6.99
C LYS A 173 2.68 -14.67 -8.36
N PRO A 174 3.48 -15.34 -9.21
CA PRO A 174 3.77 -14.86 -10.58
C PRO A 174 2.53 -14.58 -11.43
N ASN A 175 1.47 -15.37 -11.21
CA ASN A 175 0.18 -15.24 -11.90
C ASN A 175 -0.76 -14.18 -11.28
N GLY A 176 -0.30 -13.46 -10.25
CA GLY A 176 -1.04 -12.40 -9.59
C GLY A 176 -2.01 -12.83 -8.49
N ALA A 177 -2.14 -14.13 -8.20
CA ALA A 177 -2.93 -14.58 -7.05
C ALA A 177 -2.33 -14.07 -5.74
N THR A 178 -3.18 -13.66 -4.80
CA THR A 178 -2.76 -13.13 -3.50
C THR A 178 -3.34 -13.91 -2.33
N ALA A 179 -2.62 -13.94 -1.22
CA ALA A 179 -3.07 -14.56 0.03
C ALA A 179 -2.56 -13.77 1.23
N TRP A 180 -3.37 -13.74 2.29
CA TRP A 180 -2.93 -13.35 3.62
C TRP A 180 -2.07 -14.45 4.21
N ARG A 181 -0.96 -14.04 4.82
CA ARG A 181 -0.26 -14.75 5.87
C ARG A 181 -0.65 -14.10 7.18
N VAL A 182 -1.36 -14.85 8.03
CA VAL A 182 -1.80 -14.37 9.33
C VAL A 182 -0.74 -14.73 10.36
N LEU A 183 -0.15 -13.72 11.01
CA LEU A 183 0.96 -13.94 11.94
C LEU A 183 0.53 -14.77 13.16
N GLU A 184 -0.66 -14.47 13.69
CA GLU A 184 -1.15 -15.08 14.94
C GLU A 184 -1.50 -16.56 14.79
N THR A 185 -2.09 -16.96 13.66
CA THR A 185 -2.58 -18.33 13.45
C THR A 185 -1.64 -19.20 12.62
N ASP A 186 -0.58 -18.63 12.05
CA ASP A 186 0.31 -19.32 11.11
C ASP A 186 -0.44 -19.91 9.89
N GLU A 187 -1.51 -19.25 9.45
CA GLU A 187 -2.32 -19.69 8.31
C GLU A 187 -2.02 -18.89 7.03
N THR A 188 -2.24 -19.53 5.88
CA THR A 188 -2.21 -18.88 4.57
C THR A 188 -3.63 -18.89 3.99
N ILE A 189 -4.25 -17.72 3.88
CA ILE A 189 -5.66 -17.56 3.51
C ILE A 189 -5.73 -16.88 2.13
N PRO A 190 -6.20 -17.57 1.08
CA PRO A 190 -6.38 -16.97 -0.24
C PRO A 190 -7.25 -15.71 -0.19
N LEU A 191 -6.79 -14.65 -0.84
CA LEU A 191 -7.43 -13.33 -0.84
C LEU A 191 -8.05 -13.02 -2.21
N ALA A 192 -7.28 -13.15 -3.28
CA ALA A 192 -7.72 -12.94 -4.65
C ALA A 192 -7.06 -13.95 -5.60
N THR A 193 -7.74 -14.30 -6.69
CA THR A 193 -7.19 -15.22 -7.70
C THR A 193 -6.36 -14.50 -8.76
N THR A 194 -6.58 -13.20 -8.92
CA THR A 194 -5.82 -12.35 -9.83
C THR A 194 -5.43 -11.03 -9.16
N PHE A 195 -4.40 -10.37 -9.71
CA PHE A 195 -3.97 -9.08 -9.19
C PHE A 195 -5.03 -7.96 -9.34
N PRO A 196 -5.76 -7.85 -10.47
CA PRO A 196 -6.86 -6.89 -10.57
C PRO A 196 -7.96 -7.10 -9.52
N GLU A 197 -8.34 -8.34 -9.22
CA GLU A 197 -9.28 -8.64 -8.13
C GLU A 197 -8.76 -8.14 -6.78
N PHE A 198 -7.47 -8.33 -6.49
CA PHE A 198 -6.85 -7.78 -5.28
C PHE A 198 -6.95 -6.25 -5.22
N ILE A 199 -6.71 -5.56 -6.35
CA ILE A 199 -6.81 -4.09 -6.41
C ILE A 199 -8.23 -3.63 -6.14
N GLU A 200 -9.24 -4.29 -6.71
CA GLU A 200 -10.65 -3.98 -6.43
C GLU A 200 -10.98 -4.21 -4.94
N LEU A 201 -10.57 -5.35 -4.38
CA LEU A 201 -10.77 -5.66 -2.96
C LEU A 201 -10.13 -4.63 -2.04
N TYR A 202 -8.87 -4.28 -2.28
CA TYR A 202 -8.16 -3.28 -1.49
C TYR A 202 -8.82 -1.90 -1.63
N THR A 203 -9.19 -1.50 -2.84
CA THR A 203 -9.86 -0.21 -3.11
C THR A 203 -11.19 -0.10 -2.39
N ASP A 204 -11.97 -1.17 -2.38
CA ASP A 204 -13.25 -1.24 -1.68
C ASP A 204 -13.05 -1.20 -0.17
N PHE A 205 -12.09 -1.97 0.34
CA PHE A 205 -11.74 -2.00 1.76
C PHE A 205 -11.34 -0.62 2.27
N ARG A 206 -10.45 0.06 1.54
CA ARG A 206 -10.03 1.45 1.81
C ARG A 206 -11.18 2.45 1.71
N GLY A 207 -12.33 2.07 1.18
CA GLY A 207 -13.54 2.89 1.22
C GLY A 207 -14.23 2.94 2.58
N ALA A 208 -13.98 1.97 3.45
CA ALA A 208 -14.72 1.80 4.71
C ALA A 208 -13.82 1.66 5.94
N HIS A 209 -12.57 1.24 5.78
CA HIS A 209 -11.66 0.91 6.88
C HIS A 209 -10.34 1.68 6.81
N GLU A 210 -9.78 1.96 8.00
CA GLU A 210 -8.52 2.69 8.20
C GLU A 210 -7.27 1.79 8.17
N VAL A 211 -7.38 0.51 8.53
CA VAL A 211 -6.22 -0.42 8.60
C VAL A 211 -6.51 -1.70 7.86
N PHE A 212 -5.67 -2.07 6.90
CA PHE A 212 -5.75 -3.29 6.13
C PHE A 212 -4.93 -4.40 6.79
N ASP A 213 -5.61 -5.21 7.59
CA ASP A 213 -5.11 -6.45 8.19
C ASP A 213 -6.13 -7.58 8.03
N SER A 214 -5.74 -8.81 8.38
CA SER A 214 -6.61 -9.97 8.18
C SER A 214 -7.90 -9.93 9.02
N TRP A 215 -7.86 -9.35 10.22
CA TRP A 215 -9.01 -9.25 11.14
C TRP A 215 -10.03 -8.24 10.62
N ALA A 216 -9.59 -7.01 10.33
CA ALA A 216 -10.43 -5.97 9.75
C ALA A 216 -11.00 -6.43 8.39
N TYR A 217 -10.20 -7.13 7.59
CA TYR A 217 -10.67 -7.70 6.32
C TYR A 217 -11.74 -8.79 6.53
N SER A 218 -11.61 -9.63 7.55
CA SER A 218 -12.63 -10.64 7.88
C SER A 218 -13.97 -9.97 8.23
N GLU A 219 -13.95 -8.93 9.06
CA GLU A 219 -15.15 -8.17 9.41
C GLU A 219 -15.80 -7.51 8.18
N PHE A 220 -14.98 -6.91 7.31
CA PHE A 220 -15.41 -6.32 6.05
C PHE A 220 -16.11 -7.34 5.14
N LYS A 221 -15.53 -8.54 5.00
CA LYS A 221 -16.09 -9.62 4.18
C LYS A 221 -17.43 -10.11 4.73
N ASP A 222 -17.54 -10.30 6.04
CA ASP A 222 -18.78 -10.71 6.69
C ASP A 222 -19.90 -9.67 6.50
N GLY A 223 -19.55 -8.38 6.52
CA GLY A 223 -20.45 -7.27 6.23
C GLY A 223 -21.02 -7.30 4.81
N ARG A 224 -20.23 -7.71 3.81
CA ARG A 224 -20.67 -7.85 2.40
C ARG A 224 -21.60 -9.02 2.15
N THR A 225 -21.49 -10.07 2.95
CA THR A 225 -22.30 -11.30 2.80
C THR A 225 -23.66 -11.25 3.49
N LYS A 226 -23.93 -10.20 4.29
CA LYS A 226 -25.24 -9.99 4.89
C LYS A 226 -26.15 -9.24 3.91
N PRO A 227 -27.34 -9.78 3.59
CA PRO A 227 -28.27 -9.17 2.63
C PRO A 227 -28.83 -7.83 3.10
#